data_AF-X6LMK8-F1
#
_entry.id   AF-X6LMK8-F1
#
_cell.length_a   1.000
_cell.length_b   1.000
_cell.length_c   1.000
_cell.angle_alpha   90.00
_cell.angle_beta   90.00
_cell.angle_gamma   90.00
#
_symmetry.space_group_name_H-M   'P 1'
#
loop_
_entity.id
_entity.type
_entity.pdbx_description
1 polymer ?
#
loop_
_entity_poly.entity_id
_entity_poly.type
_entity_poly.pdbx_seq_one_letter_code
_entity_poly.pdbx_strand_id
1 'polypeptide(L)'
;MSNEWLDKVIGIDLGFFGSAAAACEHTMPGVVPRVDLIQHTGGCEEMAQYAKSKNLSALLLERETKSVVCWGYKAESKYFQTKPKERSKFAYFANFKPDVLTKDAKLRSMKIRDSSGTHEMPVMELFVMLLNAIKETALTQVEMTRKYMFGEAYRPLDPKKILYVLTVPALWDDECVSPFSSVFHKTKQIKIQQLEYRNNERMWTKVWNA
;
A
#
# COMPACT_ATOMS: atom_id res chain seq x y z
N MET A 1 -20.60 8.41 20.79
CA MET A 1 -19.90 8.36 19.48
C MET A 1 -20.87 8.90 18.46
N SER A 2 -20.57 10.04 17.84
CA SER A 2 -21.37 10.56 16.72
C SER A 2 -21.37 9.51 15.60
N ASN A 3 -22.53 9.27 14.98
CA ASN A 3 -22.64 8.48 13.76
C ASN A 3 -22.00 9.29 12.61
N GLU A 4 -20.67 9.42 12.61
CA GLU A 4 -19.95 9.94 11.46
C GLU A 4 -19.96 8.85 10.39
N TRP A 5 -20.76 9.09 9.36
CA TRP A 5 -20.86 8.20 8.21
C TRP A 5 -19.53 8.23 7.46
N LEU A 6 -18.91 7.06 7.31
CA LEU A 6 -17.76 6.87 6.44
C LEU A 6 -18.24 6.88 4.99
N ASP A 7 -17.55 7.63 4.13
CA ASP A 7 -17.87 7.64 2.70
C ASP A 7 -17.21 6.45 1.99
N LYS A 8 -16.03 6.04 2.48
CA LYS A 8 -15.21 4.98 1.86
C LYS A 8 -14.41 4.19 2.87
N VAL A 9 -14.20 2.91 2.57
CA VAL A 9 -13.19 2.07 3.20
C VAL A 9 -12.18 1.64 2.14
N ILE A 10 -10.89 1.82 2.38
CA ILE A 10 -9.81 1.36 1.50
C ILE A 10 -9.01 0.29 2.24
N GLY A 11 -9.10 -0.94 1.78
CA GLY A 11 -8.25 -2.05 2.20
C GLY A 11 -6.96 -2.08 1.42
N ILE A 12 -5.82 -2.21 2.10
CA ILE A 12 -4.49 -2.36 1.53
C ILE A 12 -3.92 -3.67 2.02
N ASP A 13 -3.60 -4.56 1.08
CA ASP A 13 -2.83 -5.77 1.33
C ASP A 13 -1.36 -5.52 1.03
N LEU A 14 -0.53 -5.42 2.07
CA LEU A 14 0.91 -5.22 1.93
C LEU A 14 1.64 -6.57 1.85
N GLY A 15 1.40 -7.29 0.77
CA GLY A 15 1.99 -8.60 0.52
C GLY A 15 3.48 -8.55 0.17
N PHE A 16 4.13 -9.71 0.26
CA PHE A 16 5.58 -9.84 0.07
C PHE A 16 6.00 -9.66 -1.39
N PHE A 17 5.56 -10.57 -2.26
CA PHE A 17 5.85 -10.52 -3.69
C PHE A 17 4.94 -9.56 -4.44
N GLY A 18 3.87 -9.11 -3.79
CA GLY A 18 3.05 -8.07 -4.36
C GLY A 18 2.03 -7.55 -3.37
N SER A 19 1.65 -6.30 -3.58
CA SER A 19 0.66 -5.58 -2.81
C SER A 19 -0.59 -5.34 -3.66
N ALA A 20 -1.72 -5.20 -3.00
CA ALA A 20 -3.00 -4.90 -3.63
C ALA A 20 -3.76 -3.88 -2.80
N ALA A 21 -4.73 -3.23 -3.41
CA ALA A 21 -5.69 -2.41 -2.69
C ALA A 21 -7.10 -2.63 -3.25
N ALA A 22 -8.09 -2.44 -2.39
CA ALA A 22 -9.50 -2.47 -2.74
C ALA A 22 -10.21 -1.32 -2.06
N ALA A 23 -11.16 -0.70 -2.75
CA ALA A 23 -12.03 0.31 -2.20
C ALA A 23 -13.44 -0.24 -2.07
N CYS A 24 -14.10 0.07 -0.97
CA CYS A 24 -15.48 -0.30 -0.70
C CYS A 24 -16.29 0.98 -0.46
N GLU A 25 -17.40 1.11 -1.17
CA GLU A 25 -18.40 2.15 -0.85
C GLU A 25 -19.26 1.68 0.32
N HIS A 26 -19.30 2.50 1.36
CA HIS A 26 -20.27 2.28 2.41
C HIS A 26 -21.66 2.62 1.85
N THR A 27 -22.43 1.59 1.55
CA THR A 27 -23.81 1.73 1.08
C THR A 27 -24.78 1.65 2.26
N MET A 28 -25.99 2.18 2.09
CA MET A 28 -27.06 2.11 3.08
C MET A 28 -27.33 0.66 3.55
N PRO A 29 -27.81 0.45 4.78
CA PRO A 29 -28.21 -0.88 5.26
C PRO A 29 -29.14 -1.57 4.26
N GLY A 30 -28.86 -2.83 3.94
CA GLY A 30 -29.64 -3.62 2.97
C GLY A 30 -29.16 -3.55 1.52
N VAL A 31 -28.16 -2.70 1.21
CA VAL A 31 -27.52 -2.67 -0.12
C VAL A 31 -26.20 -3.43 -0.06
N VAL A 32 -25.97 -4.32 -1.04
CA VAL A 32 -24.70 -5.03 -1.18
C VAL A 32 -23.60 -4.01 -1.46
N PRO A 33 -22.54 -3.95 -0.62
CA PRO A 33 -21.48 -2.99 -0.81
C PRO A 33 -20.71 -3.28 -2.10
N ARG A 34 -20.42 -2.23 -2.86
CA ARG A 34 -19.58 -2.35 -4.05
C ARG A 34 -18.12 -2.36 -3.64
N VAL A 35 -17.41 -3.39 -4.08
CA VAL A 35 -15.96 -3.53 -3.91
C VAL A 35 -15.28 -3.33 -5.26
N ASP A 36 -14.47 -2.27 -5.36
CA ASP A 36 -13.64 -1.98 -6.51
C ASP A 36 -12.20 -2.39 -6.22
N LEU A 37 -11.67 -3.33 -6.99
CA LEU A 37 -10.24 -3.66 -6.97
C LEU A 37 -9.45 -2.55 -7.65
N ILE A 38 -8.43 -2.02 -6.96
CA ILE A 38 -7.54 -1.00 -7.50
C ILE A 38 -6.65 -1.67 -8.57
N GLN A 39 -6.69 -1.15 -9.79
CA GLN A 39 -5.99 -1.72 -10.95
C GLN A 39 -4.69 -0.99 -11.23
N HIS A 40 -3.62 -1.72 -11.53
CA HIS A 40 -2.33 -1.16 -11.91
C HIS A 40 -2.20 -1.19 -13.43
N THR A 41 -2.18 -0.01 -14.04
CA THR A 41 -2.16 0.16 -15.50
C THR A 41 -0.77 0.42 -16.08
N GLY A 42 0.28 0.33 -15.28
CA GLY A 42 1.65 0.65 -15.70
C GLY A 42 2.65 -0.49 -15.51
N GLY A 43 3.48 -0.74 -16.52
CA GLY A 43 4.68 -1.58 -16.43
C GLY A 43 4.55 -3.01 -16.95
N CYS A 44 3.35 -3.51 -17.24
CA CYS A 44 3.16 -4.81 -17.89
C CYS A 44 1.80 -4.87 -18.62
N GLU A 45 1.80 -4.73 -19.96
CA GLU A 45 0.58 -4.65 -20.77
C GLU A 45 -0.12 -6.01 -20.95
N GLU A 46 0.60 -7.11 -20.73
CA GLU A 46 0.14 -8.48 -20.99
C GLU A 46 -0.48 -9.22 -19.79
N MET A 47 -0.71 -8.53 -18.66
CA MET A 47 -1.30 -9.19 -17.49
C MET A 47 -2.81 -9.44 -17.63
N ALA A 48 -3.24 -10.66 -17.30
CA ALA A 48 -4.64 -11.01 -17.12
C ALA A 48 -5.33 -10.04 -16.15
N GLN A 49 -6.62 -9.77 -16.35
CA GLN A 49 -7.36 -8.71 -15.64
C GLN A 49 -7.31 -8.85 -14.10
N TYR A 50 -7.27 -10.09 -13.58
CA TYR A 50 -7.05 -10.37 -12.15
C TYR A 50 -5.64 -10.00 -11.68
N ALA A 51 -4.62 -10.29 -12.49
CA ALA A 51 -3.23 -9.93 -12.21
C ALA A 51 -3.01 -8.40 -12.21
N LYS A 52 -3.89 -7.61 -12.87
CA LYS A 52 -3.85 -6.15 -12.80
C LYS A 52 -4.16 -5.59 -11.41
N SER A 53 -4.83 -6.34 -10.53
CA SER A 53 -5.17 -5.88 -9.17
C SER A 53 -4.05 -6.05 -8.14
N LYS A 54 -3.01 -6.80 -8.50
CA LYS A 54 -1.82 -7.03 -7.68
C LYS A 54 -0.61 -6.44 -8.37
N ASN A 55 0.22 -5.73 -7.61
CA ASN A 55 1.43 -5.10 -8.13
C ASN A 55 2.66 -5.55 -7.34
N LEU A 56 3.86 -5.39 -7.88
CA LEU A 56 5.09 -5.67 -7.13
C LEU A 56 5.21 -4.76 -5.91
N SER A 57 5.71 -5.31 -4.82
CA SER A 57 6.17 -4.54 -3.66
C SER A 57 7.57 -3.99 -3.95
N ALA A 58 7.61 -3.01 -4.87
CA ALA A 58 8.85 -2.42 -5.38
C ALA A 58 8.75 -0.89 -5.45
N LEU A 59 9.86 -0.20 -5.23
CA LEU A 59 9.98 1.26 -5.31
C LEU A 59 11.16 1.66 -6.19
N LEU A 60 10.95 2.65 -7.04
CA LEU A 60 12.01 3.38 -7.70
C LEU A 60 12.11 4.76 -7.08
N LEU A 61 13.28 5.09 -6.54
CA LEU A 61 13.56 6.38 -5.94
C LEU A 61 14.59 7.14 -6.79
N GLU A 62 14.46 8.45 -6.83
CA GLU A 62 15.55 9.33 -7.25
C GLU A 62 16.63 9.31 -6.15
N ARG A 63 17.88 9.03 -6.50
CA ARG A 63 18.94 8.70 -5.54
C ARG A 63 19.32 9.89 -4.64
N GLU A 64 19.35 11.09 -5.21
CA GLU A 64 19.79 12.28 -4.48
C GLU A 64 18.70 12.80 -3.53
N THR A 65 17.47 12.89 -4.02
CA THR A 65 16.34 13.48 -3.28
C THR A 65 15.59 12.43 -2.45
N LYS A 66 15.79 11.14 -2.72
CA LYS A 66 15.00 10.02 -2.18
C LYS A 66 13.51 10.13 -2.49
N SER A 67 13.12 10.93 -3.49
CA SER A 67 11.72 11.06 -3.86
C SER A 67 11.24 9.83 -4.62
N VAL A 68 10.04 9.37 -4.30
CA VAL A 68 9.40 8.25 -4.99
C VAL A 68 9.10 8.65 -6.43
N VAL A 69 9.70 7.95 -7.40
CA VAL A 69 9.48 8.15 -8.83
C VAL A 69 8.26 7.34 -9.29
N CYS A 70 8.23 6.07 -8.93
CA CYS A 70 7.12 5.15 -9.16
C CYS A 70 7.28 3.91 -8.28
N TRP A 71 6.25 3.06 -8.27
CA TRP A 71 6.25 1.80 -7.55
C TRP A 71 5.73 0.66 -8.43
N GLY A 72 5.93 -0.58 -7.97
CA GLY A 72 5.42 -1.78 -8.64
C GLY A 72 6.11 -2.11 -9.96
N TYR A 73 5.40 -2.74 -10.88
CA TYR A 73 5.91 -3.08 -12.23
C TYR A 73 6.41 -1.84 -12.99
N LYS A 74 5.81 -0.66 -12.76
CA LYS A 74 6.29 0.59 -13.34
C LYS A 74 7.69 0.97 -12.82
N ALA A 75 8.00 0.68 -11.56
CA ALA A 75 9.34 0.87 -11.00
C ALA A 75 10.34 -0.09 -11.64
N GLU A 76 9.98 -1.37 -11.72
CA GLU A 76 10.80 -2.41 -12.34
C GLU A 76 11.12 -2.09 -13.81
N SER A 77 10.06 -1.92 -14.61
CA SER A 77 10.15 -1.60 -16.04
C SER A 77 11.00 -0.35 -16.26
N LYS A 78 10.73 0.75 -15.53
CA LYS A 78 11.51 1.98 -15.68
C LYS A 78 12.99 1.77 -15.34
N TYR A 79 13.31 1.06 -14.26
CA TYR A 79 14.71 0.82 -13.87
C TYR A 79 15.47 -0.01 -14.91
N PHE A 80 14.88 -1.12 -15.37
CA PHE A 80 15.53 -2.04 -16.30
C PHE A 80 15.59 -1.53 -17.74
N GLN A 81 14.63 -0.70 -18.15
CA GLN A 81 14.65 -0.03 -19.46
C GLN A 81 15.55 1.21 -19.49
N THR A 82 15.84 1.81 -18.33
CA THR A 82 16.77 2.96 -18.24
C THR A 82 18.20 2.49 -18.57
N LYS A 83 18.91 3.27 -19.41
CA LYS A 83 20.29 3.01 -19.79
C LYS A 83 21.22 2.98 -18.57
N PRO A 84 22.29 2.17 -18.55
CA PRO A 84 23.17 2.04 -17.38
C PRO A 84 23.71 3.37 -16.83
N LYS A 85 24.07 4.33 -17.71
CA LYS A 85 24.58 5.65 -17.31
C LYS A 85 23.55 6.52 -16.58
N GLU A 86 22.27 6.36 -16.90
CA GLU A 86 21.18 7.11 -16.28
C GLU A 86 20.61 6.36 -15.07
N ARG A 87 20.74 5.04 -15.05
CA ARG A 87 20.29 4.17 -13.96
C ARG A 87 20.95 4.50 -12.63
N SER A 88 22.17 5.03 -12.65
CA SER A 88 22.89 5.51 -11.47
C SER A 88 22.20 6.66 -10.74
N LYS A 89 21.26 7.36 -11.38
CA LYS A 89 20.42 8.39 -10.75
C LYS A 89 19.29 7.80 -9.91
N PHE A 90 19.02 6.50 -10.05
CA PHE A 90 17.94 5.85 -9.35
C PHE A 90 18.47 4.86 -8.30
N ALA A 91 17.62 4.60 -7.30
CA ALA A 91 17.74 3.49 -6.37
C ALA A 91 16.47 2.64 -6.50
N TYR A 92 16.63 1.39 -6.94
CA TYR A 92 15.53 0.45 -7.10
C TYR A 92 15.52 -0.54 -5.95
N PHE A 93 14.42 -0.57 -5.20
CA PHE A 93 14.21 -1.49 -4.10
C PHE A 93 13.08 -2.45 -4.46
N ALA A 94 13.36 -3.75 -4.47
CA ALA A 94 12.38 -4.80 -4.64
C ALA A 94 12.73 -6.00 -3.74
N ASN A 95 11.76 -6.88 -3.51
CA ASN A 95 11.96 -8.14 -2.76
C ASN A 95 12.59 -7.96 -1.37
N PHE A 96 12.34 -6.84 -0.72
CA PHE A 96 13.02 -6.43 0.52
C PHE A 96 12.35 -6.94 1.81
N LYS A 97 11.60 -8.05 1.76
CA LYS A 97 10.88 -8.63 2.91
C LYS A 97 11.34 -10.02 3.41
N PRO A 98 12.19 -10.85 2.73
CA PRO A 98 12.59 -12.12 3.33
C PRO A 98 13.49 -11.90 4.55
N ASP A 99 14.30 -10.83 4.55
CA ASP A 99 15.12 -10.44 5.70
C ASP A 99 14.26 -9.94 6.88
N VAL A 100 13.09 -9.38 6.58
CA VAL A 100 12.15 -8.70 7.49
C VAL A 100 11.21 -9.67 8.22
N LEU A 101 11.01 -10.88 7.71
CA LEU A 101 10.02 -11.85 8.22
C LEU A 101 10.60 -12.88 9.20
N THR A 102 11.78 -12.62 9.76
CA THR A 102 12.31 -13.44 10.85
C THR A 102 11.75 -12.95 12.20
N LYS A 103 11.46 -13.87 13.12
CA LYS A 103 10.94 -13.52 14.47
C LYS A 103 11.85 -12.54 15.23
N ASP A 104 13.14 -12.51 14.88
CA ASP A 104 14.16 -11.70 15.52
C ASP A 104 14.51 -10.44 14.71
N ALA A 105 13.79 -10.16 13.62
CA ALA A 105 14.06 -9.02 12.75
C ALA A 105 13.84 -7.70 13.50
N LYS A 106 14.93 -7.03 13.86
CA LYS A 106 14.89 -5.66 14.42
C LYS A 106 14.62 -4.65 13.31
N LEU A 107 13.35 -4.57 12.87
CA LEU A 107 12.92 -3.75 11.72
C LEU A 107 13.35 -2.28 11.80
N ARG A 108 13.37 -1.71 13.02
CA ARG A 108 13.77 -0.32 13.25
C ARG A 108 15.24 -0.03 12.92
N SER A 109 16.12 -1.02 13.07
CA SER A 109 17.55 -0.89 12.78
C SER A 109 17.95 -1.50 11.44
N MET A 110 17.06 -2.28 10.82
CA MET A 110 17.35 -2.96 9.57
C MET A 110 17.45 -1.96 8.42
N LYS A 111 18.49 -2.14 7.59
CA LYS A 111 18.66 -1.45 6.33
C LYS A 111 18.67 -2.46 5.20
N ILE A 112 18.18 -2.05 4.05
CA ILE A 112 18.15 -2.87 2.85
C ILE A 112 18.88 -2.16 1.74
N ARG A 113 19.63 -2.95 0.96
CA ARG A 113 20.33 -2.47 -0.23
C ARG A 113 19.39 -2.40 -1.42
N ASP A 114 19.61 -1.39 -2.25
CA ASP A 114 19.01 -1.31 -3.56
C ASP A 114 19.54 -2.46 -4.46
N SER A 115 18.90 -2.70 -5.60
CA SER A 115 19.31 -3.77 -6.52
C SER A 115 20.69 -3.58 -7.14
N SER A 116 21.31 -2.41 -7.02
CA SER A 116 22.72 -2.21 -7.40
C SER A 116 23.71 -2.58 -6.29
N GLY A 117 23.24 -2.74 -5.04
CA GLY A 117 24.08 -3.01 -3.88
C GLY A 117 24.83 -1.79 -3.36
N THR A 118 24.59 -0.60 -3.90
CA THR A 118 25.38 0.62 -3.62
C THR A 118 24.66 1.59 -2.70
N HIS A 119 23.34 1.49 -2.57
CA HIS A 119 22.55 2.37 -1.72
C HIS A 119 21.79 1.58 -0.67
N GLU A 120 21.70 2.09 0.55
CA GLU A 120 21.00 1.46 1.66
C GLU A 120 19.94 2.39 2.23
N MET A 121 18.78 1.83 2.59
CA MET A 121 17.71 2.57 3.26
C MET A 121 17.13 1.80 4.45
N PRO A 122 16.69 2.51 5.51
CA PRO A 122 15.93 1.89 6.59
C PRO A 122 14.67 1.22 6.06
N VAL A 123 14.41 -0.01 6.52
CA VAL A 123 13.25 -0.80 6.09
C VAL A 123 11.93 -0.10 6.37
N MET A 124 11.81 0.52 7.54
CA MET A 124 10.58 1.23 7.92
C MET A 124 10.31 2.43 7.01
N GLU A 125 11.36 3.11 6.56
CA GLU A 125 11.23 4.23 5.62
C GLU A 125 10.72 3.73 4.25
N LEU A 126 11.27 2.63 3.75
CA LEU A 126 10.80 1.99 2.52
C LEU A 126 9.33 1.54 2.60
N PHE A 127 8.91 0.95 3.73
CA PHE A 127 7.50 0.57 3.90
C PHE A 127 6.57 1.77 3.97
N VAL A 128 6.94 2.83 4.69
CA VAL A 128 6.14 4.06 4.75
C VAL A 128 6.01 4.70 3.37
N MET A 129 7.09 4.74 2.58
CA MET A 129 7.07 5.23 1.21
C MET A 129 6.19 4.37 0.31
N LEU A 130 6.30 3.04 0.39
CA LEU A 130 5.50 2.10 -0.41
C LEU A 130 4.01 2.20 -0.06
N LEU A 131 3.68 2.22 1.23
CA LEU A 131 2.31 2.36 1.70
C LEU A 131 1.69 3.69 1.25
N ASN A 132 2.44 4.78 1.33
CA ASN A 132 2.00 6.07 0.77
C ASN A 132 1.76 5.96 -0.74
N ALA A 133 2.67 5.36 -1.51
CA ALA A 133 2.49 5.20 -2.95
C ALA A 133 1.23 4.37 -3.31
N ILE A 134 0.97 3.29 -2.57
CA ILE A 134 -0.24 2.46 -2.73
C ILE A 134 -1.49 3.27 -2.38
N LYS A 135 -1.48 3.97 -1.24
CA LYS A 135 -2.58 4.81 -0.76
C LYS A 135 -2.96 5.88 -1.80
N GLU A 136 -1.99 6.63 -2.31
CA GLU A 136 -2.22 7.68 -3.32
C GLU A 136 -2.74 7.09 -4.64
N THR A 137 -2.24 5.91 -5.03
CA THR A 137 -2.73 5.19 -6.21
C THR A 137 -4.20 4.77 -6.05
N ALA A 138 -4.56 4.22 -4.89
CA ALA A 138 -5.92 3.83 -4.57
C ALA A 138 -6.86 5.05 -4.56
N LEU A 139 -6.46 6.13 -3.87
CA LEU A 139 -7.23 7.38 -3.84
C LEU A 139 -7.48 7.95 -5.23
N THR A 140 -6.43 8.04 -6.04
CA THR A 140 -6.53 8.57 -7.41
C THR A 140 -7.53 7.78 -8.24
N GLN A 141 -7.50 6.45 -8.17
CA GLN A 141 -8.43 5.61 -8.91
C GLN A 141 -9.86 5.72 -8.40
N VAL A 142 -10.04 5.73 -7.08
CA VAL A 142 -11.38 5.93 -6.50
C VAL A 142 -11.97 7.26 -6.95
N GLU A 143 -11.20 8.34 -6.93
CA GLU A 143 -11.67 9.65 -7.39
C GLU A 143 -11.97 9.67 -8.90
N MET A 144 -11.13 9.04 -9.72
CA MET A 144 -11.39 8.88 -11.16
C MET A 144 -12.70 8.13 -11.42
N THR A 145 -12.91 6.99 -10.74
CA THR A 145 -14.13 6.19 -10.88
C THR A 145 -15.36 6.98 -10.43
N ARG A 146 -15.28 7.69 -9.29
CA ARG A 146 -16.37 8.56 -8.81
C ARG A 146 -16.68 9.68 -9.79
N LYS A 147 -15.65 10.37 -10.30
CA LYS A 147 -15.83 11.44 -11.28
C LYS A 147 -16.52 10.94 -12.55
N TYR A 148 -16.14 9.76 -13.03
CA TYR A 148 -16.78 9.12 -14.18
C TYR A 148 -18.25 8.75 -13.91
N MET A 149 -18.55 8.20 -12.73
CA MET A 149 -19.91 7.76 -12.39
C MET A 149 -20.90 8.89 -12.10
N PHE A 150 -20.46 9.91 -11.36
CA PHE A 150 -21.34 10.99 -10.90
C PHE A 150 -21.39 12.18 -11.86
N GLY A 151 -20.45 12.28 -12.81
CA GLY A 151 -20.42 13.37 -13.79
C GLY A 151 -20.50 14.74 -13.12
N GLU A 152 -21.48 15.54 -13.50
CA GLU A 152 -21.75 16.88 -12.95
C GLU A 152 -22.11 16.87 -11.44
N ALA A 153 -22.60 15.75 -10.91
CA ALA A 153 -22.93 15.61 -9.48
C ALA A 153 -21.71 15.19 -8.63
N TYR A 154 -20.52 15.05 -9.24
CA TYR A 154 -19.31 14.65 -8.55
C TYR A 154 -18.95 15.61 -7.41
N ARG A 155 -18.64 15.02 -6.26
CA ARG A 155 -18.00 15.70 -5.13
C ARG A 155 -16.74 14.95 -4.73
N PRO A 156 -15.61 15.66 -4.56
CA PRO A 156 -14.39 15.06 -4.03
C PRO A 156 -14.65 14.37 -2.69
N LEU A 157 -13.94 13.28 -2.43
CA LEU A 157 -13.97 12.63 -1.14
C LEU A 157 -13.40 13.57 -0.08
N ASP A 158 -14.05 13.61 1.08
CA ASP A 158 -13.45 14.18 2.27
C ASP A 158 -12.44 13.17 2.82
N PRO A 159 -11.13 13.48 2.88
CA PRO A 159 -10.14 12.57 3.43
C PRO A 159 -10.47 12.09 4.85
N LYS A 160 -11.17 12.91 5.65
CA LYS A 160 -11.58 12.55 7.02
C LYS A 160 -12.67 11.49 7.09
N LYS A 161 -13.32 11.19 5.97
CA LYS A 161 -14.38 10.17 5.84
C LYS A 161 -13.90 8.90 5.15
N ILE A 162 -12.58 8.75 5.01
CA ILE A 162 -11.95 7.58 4.44
C ILE A 162 -11.30 6.77 5.57
N LEU A 163 -11.79 5.56 5.77
CA LEU A 163 -11.20 4.57 6.65
C LEU A 163 -10.19 3.73 5.86
N TYR A 164 -8.95 3.66 6.35
CA TYR A 164 -7.95 2.74 5.80
C TYR A 164 -7.85 1.47 6.63
N VAL A 165 -7.80 0.33 5.96
CA VAL A 165 -7.56 -0.98 6.56
C VAL A 165 -6.26 -1.52 5.99
N LEU A 166 -5.28 -1.81 6.84
CA LEU A 166 -4.00 -2.37 6.43
C LEU A 166 -3.87 -3.81 6.96
N THR A 167 -3.59 -4.76 6.08
CA THR A 167 -3.19 -6.11 6.49
C THR A 167 -1.68 -6.14 6.77
N VAL A 168 -1.31 -6.80 7.85
CA VAL A 168 0.10 -7.03 8.23
C VAL A 168 0.31 -8.49 8.60
N PRO A 169 1.55 -9.02 8.46
CA PRO A 169 1.89 -10.35 8.94
C PRO A 169 1.52 -10.56 10.41
N ALA A 170 1.03 -11.75 10.73
CA ALA A 170 0.66 -12.16 12.08
C ALA A 170 1.82 -12.11 13.09
N LEU A 171 3.07 -12.14 12.61
CA LEU A 171 4.26 -12.16 13.44
C LEU A 171 4.73 -10.76 13.86
N TRP A 172 4.13 -9.70 13.32
CA TRP A 172 4.50 -8.32 13.65
C TRP A 172 3.84 -7.91 14.97
N ASP A 173 4.63 -7.30 15.84
CA ASP A 173 4.15 -6.72 17.09
C ASP A 173 3.72 -5.26 16.91
N ASP A 174 3.20 -4.69 17.99
CA ASP A 174 2.69 -3.33 18.03
C ASP A 174 3.80 -2.30 17.69
N GLU A 175 5.05 -2.60 18.06
CA GLU A 175 6.20 -1.74 17.75
C GLU A 175 6.53 -1.73 16.26
N CYS A 176 6.40 -2.86 15.56
CA CYS A 176 6.59 -2.98 14.12
C CYS A 176 5.51 -2.20 13.34
N VAL A 177 4.28 -2.19 13.86
CA VAL A 177 3.11 -1.63 13.19
C VAL A 177 2.97 -0.13 13.44
N SER A 178 3.39 0.36 14.60
CA SER A 178 3.22 1.78 14.99
C SER A 178 3.72 2.81 13.96
N PRO A 179 4.83 2.63 13.23
CA PRO A 179 5.27 3.67 12.27
C PRO A 179 4.32 3.83 11.07
N PHE A 180 3.51 2.82 10.76
CA PHE A 180 2.55 2.90 9.66
C PHE A 180 1.35 3.79 9.98
N SER A 181 1.07 4.07 11.26
CA SER A 181 0.01 5.03 11.62
C SER A 181 0.29 6.41 11.02
N SER A 182 1.58 6.77 10.89
CA SER A 182 2.03 8.04 10.31
C SER A 182 1.61 8.27 8.85
N VAL A 183 1.48 7.19 8.07
CA VAL A 183 1.04 7.22 6.67
C VAL A 183 -0.39 7.77 6.55
N PHE A 184 -1.22 7.56 7.57
CA PHE A 184 -2.64 7.88 7.54
C PHE A 184 -3.07 8.80 8.69
N HIS A 185 -2.14 9.44 9.41
CA HIS A 185 -2.43 10.28 10.58
C HIS A 185 -3.38 11.47 10.32
N LYS A 186 -3.58 11.87 9.06
CA LYS A 186 -4.57 12.92 8.73
C LYS A 186 -6.03 12.46 8.81
N THR A 187 -6.31 11.15 8.88
CA THR A 187 -7.67 10.62 8.79
C THR A 187 -8.25 10.06 10.09
N LYS A 188 -7.51 9.94 11.21
CA LYS A 188 -7.97 9.40 12.51
C LYS A 188 -8.78 8.08 12.42
N GLN A 189 -8.66 7.36 11.31
CA GLN A 189 -9.49 6.22 10.95
C GLN A 189 -8.60 5.23 10.21
N ILE A 190 -7.76 4.55 10.97
CA ILE A 190 -6.97 3.42 10.50
C ILE A 190 -7.38 2.26 11.35
N LYS A 191 -7.82 1.18 10.72
CA LYS A 191 -7.98 -0.12 11.36
C LYS A 191 -6.91 -1.04 10.80
N ILE A 192 -5.81 -1.20 11.53
CA ILE A 192 -4.83 -2.22 11.17
C ILE A 192 -5.42 -3.56 11.58
N GLN A 193 -5.34 -4.57 10.72
CA GLN A 193 -5.86 -5.90 10.99
C GLN A 193 -4.71 -6.91 10.90
N GLN A 194 -4.38 -7.51 12.04
CA GLN A 194 -3.48 -8.64 12.12
C GLN A 194 -4.29 -9.92 11.95
N LEU A 195 -3.91 -10.76 11.00
CA LEU A 195 -4.55 -12.05 10.75
C LEU A 195 -3.81 -13.14 11.53
N GLU A 196 -4.30 -13.53 12.70
CA GLU A 196 -3.73 -14.66 13.43
C GLU A 196 -4.20 -16.00 12.84
N TYR A 197 -3.25 -16.89 12.52
CA TYR A 197 -3.53 -18.30 12.24
C TYR A 197 -3.31 -19.12 13.51
N ARG A 198 -4.39 -19.61 14.13
CA ARG A 198 -4.36 -20.74 15.07
C ARG A 198 -5.34 -21.81 14.60
N ASN A 199 -4.84 -23.02 14.39
CA ASN A 199 -5.57 -24.29 14.35
C ASN A 199 -7.01 -24.23 13.81
N ASN A 200 -7.16 -24.00 12.50
CA ASN A 200 -8.39 -24.18 11.71
C ASN A 200 -9.70 -23.52 12.19
N GLU A 201 -9.70 -22.68 13.22
CA GLU A 201 -10.91 -21.97 13.65
C GLU A 201 -10.63 -20.53 14.10
N ARG A 202 -11.40 -19.61 13.47
CA ARG A 202 -11.58 -18.17 13.74
C ARG A 202 -10.35 -17.27 13.58
N MET A 203 -10.38 -16.51 12.48
CA MET A 203 -9.57 -15.30 12.29
C MET A 203 -9.94 -14.26 13.35
N TRP A 204 -9.03 -13.97 14.27
CA TRP A 204 -9.16 -12.81 15.15
C TRP A 204 -8.59 -11.58 14.44
N THR A 205 -9.28 -10.46 14.60
CA THR A 205 -8.92 -9.17 14.01
C THR A 205 -8.57 -8.25 15.16
N LYS A 206 -7.27 -8.01 15.40
CA LYS A 206 -6.85 -6.94 16.31
C LYS A 206 -6.99 -5.63 15.55
N VAL A 207 -8.04 -4.88 15.85
CA VAL A 207 -8.34 -3.57 15.25
C VAL A 207 -7.65 -2.49 16.05
N TRP A 208 -6.76 -1.75 15.40
CA TRP A 208 -6.18 -0.54 15.95
C TRP A 208 -7.09 0.64 15.67
N ASN A 209 -7.23 1.58 16.60
CA ASN A 209 -7.79 2.91 16.32
C ASN A 209 -6.67 3.91 16.59
N ALA A 210 -6.35 4.77 15.61
CA ALA A 210 -5.34 5.81 15.73
C ALA A 210 -5.92 7.11 16.32
#